data_AF-A0AAT9GB20-F1
#
_entry.id   AF-A0AAT9GB20-F1
#
_cell.length_a   1.000
_cell.length_b   1.000
_cell.length_c   1.000
_cell.angle_alpha   90.00
_cell.angle_beta   90.00
_cell.angle_gamma   90.00
#
_symmetry.space_group_name_H-M   'P 1'
#
loop_
_entity.id
_entity.type
_entity.pdbx_description
1 polymer ?
#
loop_
_entity_poly.entity_id
_entity_poly.type
_entity_poly.pdbx_seq_one_letter_code
_entity_poly.pdbx_strand_id
1 'polypeptide(L)'
;MGPFSQNGGFGGPDLRPSLALDIFQMLTTYKVIADQCQKRRKKVKITQAEWAREKGFSRQYVCSLVKKGIVELKDGLIDREQANEAVAAIRDPSKPLRRKENGEKLSTMLLKTRIKNEMERGKLLEAKVKAEIGKFVSIEEVKTEAFNVARVVRNNLLNIPNRVSALLASLSDTEKIHMALTEEITNSLQELSNTKFQI
;
A
#
# COMPACT_ATOMS: atom_id res chain seq x y z
N MET A 1 91.78 -54.69 -12.86
CA MET A 1 91.64 -53.22 -12.83
C MET A 1 90.27 -52.90 -12.24
N GLY A 2 90.06 -52.13 -11.18
CA GLY A 2 90.85 -51.35 -10.24
C GLY A 2 89.90 -50.94 -9.09
N PRO A 3 90.40 -50.43 -7.95
CA PRO A 3 89.67 -50.32 -6.69
C PRO A 3 89.12 -48.91 -6.40
N PHE A 4 88.32 -48.80 -5.32
CA PHE A 4 88.09 -47.63 -4.45
C PHE A 4 87.69 -46.28 -5.09
N SER A 5 86.52 -45.74 -4.71
CA SER A 5 86.47 -44.43 -4.03
C SER A 5 85.14 -44.17 -3.33
N GLN A 6 85.22 -43.29 -2.33
CA GLN A 6 84.36 -43.10 -1.17
C GLN A 6 83.06 -42.34 -1.45
N ASN A 7 82.09 -42.52 -0.55
CA ASN A 7 81.29 -41.50 0.17
C ASN A 7 79.92 -42.13 0.52
N GLY A 8 79.56 -42.38 1.77
CA GLY A 8 79.55 -41.44 2.89
C GLY A 8 78.10 -41.04 3.14
N GLY A 9 77.43 -41.66 4.12
CA GLY A 9 76.02 -41.40 4.43
C GLY A 9 75.47 -42.28 5.55
N PHE A 10 76.08 -42.18 6.74
CA PHE A 10 75.53 -42.71 7.98
C PHE A 10 74.21 -42.00 8.32
N GLY A 11 73.14 -42.76 8.51
CA GLY A 11 71.90 -42.32 9.15
C GLY A 11 71.46 -43.38 10.15
N GLY A 12 72.15 -43.44 11.28
CA GLY A 12 71.74 -44.23 12.44
C GLY A 12 70.47 -43.68 13.10
N PRO A 13 69.79 -44.48 13.93
CA PRO A 13 68.39 -44.30 14.32
C PRO A 13 68.18 -43.10 15.25
N ASP A 14 67.26 -42.22 14.85
CA ASP A 14 66.79 -41.06 15.61
C ASP A 14 66.17 -41.47 16.96
N LEU A 15 66.95 -41.32 18.03
CA LEU A 15 66.48 -41.29 19.40
C LEU A 15 66.34 -39.84 19.87
N ARG A 16 65.15 -39.29 19.63
CA ARG A 16 64.41 -38.27 20.39
C ARG A 16 65.16 -37.00 20.90
N PRO A 17 64.98 -35.86 20.21
CA PRO A 17 64.92 -34.54 20.84
C PRO A 17 63.48 -34.19 21.27
N SER A 18 62.66 -35.20 21.65
CA SER A 18 61.20 -35.03 21.69
C SER A 18 60.66 -34.44 23.00
N LEU A 19 61.28 -34.64 24.16
CA LEU A 19 60.69 -34.12 25.40
C LEU A 19 60.74 -32.58 25.49
N ALA A 20 61.82 -31.95 25.04
CA ALA A 20 61.95 -30.48 25.11
C ALA A 20 61.03 -29.79 24.10
N LEU A 21 60.91 -30.34 22.88
CA LEU A 21 60.04 -29.78 21.84
C LEU A 21 58.55 -30.06 22.13
N ASP A 22 58.20 -31.24 22.66
CA ASP A 22 56.82 -31.58 23.04
C ASP A 22 56.35 -30.78 24.26
N ILE A 23 57.22 -30.56 25.26
CA ILE A 23 56.92 -29.70 26.41
C ILE A 23 56.79 -28.23 25.96
N PHE A 24 57.66 -27.75 25.07
CA PHE A 24 57.58 -26.39 24.52
C PHE A 24 56.31 -26.19 23.67
N GLN A 25 55.94 -27.18 22.86
CA GLN A 25 54.71 -27.18 22.07
C GLN A 25 53.46 -27.27 22.96
N MET A 26 53.49 -28.05 24.04
CA MET A 26 52.42 -28.08 25.04
C MET A 26 52.29 -26.75 25.79
N LEU A 27 53.40 -26.14 26.24
CA LEU A 27 53.39 -24.87 26.96
C LEU A 27 52.89 -23.71 26.08
N THR A 28 53.27 -23.69 24.80
CA THR A 28 52.78 -22.69 23.84
C THR A 28 51.30 -22.89 23.53
N THR A 29 50.85 -24.14 23.35
CA THR A 29 49.43 -24.46 23.15
C THR A 29 48.60 -24.09 24.37
N TYR A 30 49.10 -24.36 25.58
CA TYR A 30 48.43 -23.98 26.83
C TYR A 30 48.29 -22.46 26.97
N LYS A 31 49.32 -21.69 26.58
CA LYS A 31 49.29 -20.22 26.60
C LYS A 31 48.31 -19.64 25.57
N VAL A 32 48.21 -20.24 24.38
CA VAL A 32 47.24 -19.84 23.35
C VAL A 32 45.81 -20.16 23.78
N ILE A 33 45.57 -21.34 24.32
CA ILE A 33 44.25 -21.73 24.86
C ILE A 33 43.88 -20.82 26.03
N ALA A 34 44.82 -20.51 26.93
CA ALA A 34 44.59 -19.59 28.04
C ALA A 34 44.25 -18.16 27.57
N ASP A 35 44.97 -17.61 26.58
CA ASP A 35 44.65 -16.28 26.01
C ASP A 35 43.29 -16.28 25.29
N GLN A 36 42.97 -17.36 24.54
CA GLN A 36 41.68 -17.50 23.87
C GLN A 36 40.52 -17.69 24.86
N CYS A 37 40.72 -18.45 25.94
CA CYS A 37 39.77 -18.56 27.05
C CYS A 37 39.59 -17.21 27.74
N GLN A 38 40.65 -16.44 27.97
CA GLN A 38 40.60 -15.11 28.59
C GLN A 38 39.92 -14.08 27.67
N LYS A 39 40.14 -14.13 26.35
CA LYS A 39 39.43 -13.33 25.33
C LYS A 39 37.95 -13.71 25.22
N ARG A 40 37.61 -15.01 25.23
CA ARG A 40 36.21 -15.45 25.27
C ARG A 40 35.52 -15.00 26.56
N ARG A 41 36.18 -15.14 27.71
CA ARG A 41 35.67 -14.68 29.01
C ARG A 41 35.43 -13.16 29.06
N LYS A 42 36.28 -12.36 28.39
CA LYS A 42 36.09 -10.91 28.24
C LYS A 42 34.92 -10.55 27.32
N LYS A 43 34.61 -11.34 26.28
CA LYS A 43 33.45 -11.10 25.39
C LYS A 43 32.10 -11.37 26.05
N VAL A 44 32.05 -12.19 27.09
CA VAL A 44 30.80 -12.53 27.80
C VAL A 44 30.38 -11.42 28.79
N LYS A 45 31.35 -10.64 29.27
CA LYS A 45 31.13 -9.54 30.23
C LYS A 45 31.04 -8.19 29.52
N ILE A 46 29.85 -7.63 29.43
CA ILE A 46 29.58 -6.33 28.80
C ILE A 46 29.25 -5.26 29.84
N THR A 47 29.51 -4.00 29.51
CA THR A 47 29.12 -2.88 30.39
C THR A 47 27.61 -2.62 30.31
N GLN A 48 27.03 -2.05 31.36
CA GLN A 48 25.60 -1.74 31.41
C GLN A 48 25.13 -0.85 30.23
N ALA A 49 25.97 0.10 29.82
CA ALA A 49 25.67 1.02 28.73
C ALA A 49 25.73 0.35 27.36
N GLU A 50 26.62 -0.60 27.18
CA GLU A 50 26.76 -1.37 25.95
C GLU A 50 25.59 -2.33 25.76
N TRP A 51 25.21 -3.05 26.82
CA TRP A 51 24.02 -3.91 26.82
C TRP A 51 22.72 -3.13 26.55
N ALA A 52 22.59 -1.93 27.14
CA ALA A 52 21.43 -1.06 26.91
C ALA A 52 21.29 -0.68 25.42
N ARG A 53 22.41 -0.33 24.76
CA ARG A 53 22.42 0.03 23.34
C ARG A 53 22.10 -1.15 22.44
N GLU A 54 22.65 -2.33 22.74
CA GLU A 54 22.40 -3.54 21.94
C GLU A 54 20.91 -3.95 21.95
N LYS A 55 20.25 -3.85 23.10
CA LYS A 55 18.84 -4.24 23.26
C LYS A 55 17.83 -3.11 23.01
N GLY A 56 18.29 -1.88 22.78
CA GLY A 56 17.42 -0.72 22.60
C GLY A 56 16.70 -0.27 23.87
N PHE A 57 17.25 -0.60 25.05
CA PHE A 57 16.71 -0.16 26.35
C PHE A 57 17.36 1.15 26.81
N SER A 58 16.63 1.93 27.61
CA SER A 58 17.23 3.10 28.28
C SER A 58 18.24 2.64 29.35
N ARG A 59 19.37 3.35 29.47
CA ARG A 59 20.38 3.09 30.52
C ARG A 59 19.78 3.12 31.93
N GLN A 60 18.80 3.99 32.17
CA GLN A 60 18.10 4.08 33.45
C GLN A 60 17.30 2.80 33.76
N TYR A 61 16.69 2.20 32.74
CA TYR A 61 15.97 0.93 32.88
C TYR A 61 16.92 -0.20 33.24
N VAL A 62 18.09 -0.28 32.58
CA VAL A 62 19.15 -1.24 32.94
C VAL A 62 19.63 -1.04 34.37
N CYS A 63 19.91 0.19 34.80
CA CYS A 63 20.27 0.46 36.20
C CYS A 63 19.15 0.07 37.18
N SER A 64 17.88 0.22 36.78
CA SER A 64 16.74 -0.21 37.60
C SER A 64 16.66 -1.74 37.74
N LEU A 65 17.02 -2.50 36.70
CA LEU A 65 17.05 -3.96 36.72
C LEU A 65 18.17 -4.48 37.62
N VAL A 66 19.32 -3.82 37.59
CA VAL A 66 20.46 -4.13 38.50
C VAL A 66 20.08 -3.81 39.94
N LYS A 67 19.45 -2.65 40.20
CA LYS A 67 18.99 -2.27 41.56
C LYS A 67 17.93 -3.23 42.12
N LYS A 68 17.07 -3.77 41.27
CA LYS A 68 16.04 -4.76 41.64
C LYS A 68 16.60 -6.18 41.82
N GLY A 69 17.89 -6.39 41.58
CA GLY A 69 18.53 -7.71 41.69
C GLY A 69 18.16 -8.69 40.58
N ILE A 70 17.52 -8.22 39.51
CA ILE A 70 17.10 -9.04 38.37
C ILE A 70 18.31 -9.38 37.50
N VAL A 71 19.19 -8.40 37.31
CA VAL A 71 20.42 -8.55 36.55
C VAL A 71 21.58 -8.46 37.53
N GLU A 72 22.33 -9.56 37.65
CA GLU A 72 23.49 -9.62 38.51
C GLU A 72 24.70 -8.90 37.89
N LEU A 73 25.48 -8.26 38.75
CA LEU A 73 26.70 -7.57 38.38
C LEU A 73 27.89 -8.34 38.96
N LYS A 74 28.74 -8.88 38.09
CA LYS A 74 30.00 -9.55 38.49
C LYS A 74 31.16 -8.63 38.14
N ASP A 75 31.85 -8.11 39.16
CA ASP A 75 32.96 -7.17 39.02
C ASP A 75 32.58 -5.88 38.27
N GLY A 76 31.36 -5.38 38.46
CA GLY A 76 30.86 -4.18 37.76
C GLY A 76 30.40 -4.41 36.31
N LEU A 77 30.48 -5.66 35.81
CA LEU A 77 30.10 -6.04 34.45
C LEU A 77 28.87 -6.97 34.44
N ILE A 78 28.07 -6.86 33.40
CA ILE A 78 26.89 -7.70 33.16
C ILE A 78 27.31 -8.92 32.33
N ASP A 79 26.89 -10.10 32.74
CA ASP A 79 26.95 -11.30 31.89
C ASP A 79 25.82 -11.24 30.84
N ARG A 80 26.19 -11.23 29.55
CA ARG A 80 25.27 -11.02 28.43
C ARG A 80 24.15 -12.08 28.40
N GLU A 81 24.47 -13.32 28.70
CA GLU A 81 23.51 -14.43 28.57
C GLU A 81 22.55 -14.44 29.77
N GLN A 82 23.10 -14.36 30.98
CA GLN A 82 22.32 -14.30 32.22
C GLN A 82 21.34 -13.11 32.22
N ALA A 83 21.78 -11.93 31.77
CA ALA A 83 20.94 -10.74 31.74
C ALA A 83 19.82 -10.83 30.70
N ASN A 84 20.06 -11.47 29.56
CA ASN A 84 19.04 -11.67 28.55
C ASN A 84 17.96 -12.65 29.01
N GLU A 85 18.34 -13.72 29.68
CA GLU A 85 17.42 -14.71 30.26
C GLU A 85 16.57 -14.10 31.38
N ALA A 86 17.20 -13.36 32.30
CA ALA A 86 16.48 -12.67 33.37
C ALA A 86 15.46 -11.64 32.87
N VAL A 87 15.79 -10.89 31.82
CA VAL A 87 14.85 -9.95 31.19
C VAL A 87 13.74 -10.69 30.44
N ALA A 88 14.04 -11.81 29.79
CA ALA A 88 13.05 -12.62 29.10
C ALA A 88 12.04 -13.25 30.07
N ALA A 89 12.49 -13.70 31.25
CA ALA A 89 11.64 -14.28 32.28
C ALA A 89 10.63 -13.28 32.89
N ILE A 90 11.01 -12.00 32.97
CA ILE A 90 10.13 -10.93 33.50
C ILE A 90 9.27 -10.32 32.40
N ARG A 91 9.65 -10.51 31.13
CA ARG A 91 8.92 -9.97 30.00
C ARG A 91 7.53 -10.60 29.94
N ASP A 92 6.54 -9.79 30.29
CA ASP A 92 5.13 -10.13 30.15
C ASP A 92 4.80 -10.39 28.66
N PRO A 93 4.41 -11.63 28.28
CA PRO A 93 4.09 -11.97 26.90
C PRO A 93 2.83 -11.25 26.38
N SER A 94 1.98 -10.75 27.27
CA SER A 94 0.75 -10.02 26.93
C SER A 94 0.98 -8.53 26.63
N LYS A 95 2.22 -8.01 26.79
CA LYS A 95 2.55 -6.62 26.49
C LYS A 95 3.16 -6.49 25.08
N PRO A 96 2.39 -6.07 24.06
CA PRO A 96 2.92 -5.89 22.71
C PRO A 96 3.98 -4.78 22.69
N LEU A 97 4.95 -4.91 21.77
CA LEU A 97 6.02 -3.92 21.56
C LEU A 97 5.38 -2.53 21.39
N ARG A 98 5.68 -1.60 22.31
CA ARG A 98 5.12 -0.25 22.27
C ARG A 98 5.66 0.50 21.03
N ARG A 99 4.78 0.63 20.03
CA ARG A 99 4.51 1.83 19.22
C ARG A 99 5.62 2.31 18.26
N LYS A 100 5.69 1.67 17.09
CA LYS A 100 6.08 2.30 15.80
C LYS A 100 5.04 2.06 14.70
N GLU A 101 4.46 0.86 14.67
CA GLU A 101 3.50 0.42 13.65
C GLU A 101 2.20 1.24 13.60
N ASN A 102 1.67 1.66 14.75
CA ASN A 102 0.41 2.42 14.79
C ASN A 102 0.55 3.83 14.19
N GLY A 103 1.71 4.49 14.31
CA GLY A 103 1.91 5.83 13.77
C GLY A 103 2.04 5.84 12.24
N GLU A 104 2.74 4.84 11.71
CA GLU A 104 2.93 4.66 10.27
C GLU A 104 1.62 4.23 9.58
N LYS A 105 0.86 3.33 10.21
CA LYS A 105 -0.47 2.93 9.73
C LYS A 105 -1.49 4.07 9.78
N LEU A 106 -1.43 4.91 10.82
CA LEU A 106 -2.29 6.11 10.91
C LEU A 106 -1.91 7.13 9.83
N SER A 107 -0.61 7.38 9.64
CA SER A 107 -0.10 8.31 8.62
C SER A 107 -0.53 7.88 7.21
N THR A 108 -0.28 6.61 6.85
CA THR A 108 -0.69 6.07 5.56
C THR A 108 -2.20 6.07 5.35
N MET A 109 -2.99 5.83 6.40
CA MET A 109 -4.46 5.94 6.34
C MET A 109 -4.93 7.38 6.09
N LEU A 110 -4.35 8.36 6.80
CA LEU A 110 -4.68 9.78 6.62
C LEU A 110 -4.34 10.28 5.20
N LEU A 111 -3.20 9.86 4.64
CA LEU A 111 -2.83 10.17 3.26
C LEU A 111 -3.84 9.57 2.26
N LYS A 112 -4.23 8.30 2.45
CA LYS A 112 -5.24 7.64 1.59
C LYS A 112 -6.59 8.36 1.65
N THR A 113 -7.04 8.76 2.83
CA THR A 113 -8.31 9.51 2.99
C THR A 113 -8.23 10.88 2.32
N ARG A 114 -7.11 11.61 2.46
CA ARG A 114 -6.92 12.89 1.78
C ARG A 114 -6.97 12.73 0.26
N ILE A 115 -6.24 11.77 -0.29
CA ILE A 115 -6.25 11.50 -1.74
C ILE A 115 -7.66 11.19 -2.23
N LYS A 116 -8.39 10.32 -1.52
CA LYS A 116 -9.77 9.97 -1.87
C LYS A 116 -10.69 11.19 -1.88
N ASN A 117 -10.64 12.01 -0.83
CA ASN A 117 -11.46 13.22 -0.74
C ASN A 117 -11.14 14.22 -1.85
N GLU A 118 -9.87 14.41 -2.19
CA GLU A 118 -9.46 15.30 -3.29
C GLU A 118 -9.92 14.76 -4.65
N MET A 119 -9.84 13.45 -4.90
CA MET A 119 -10.37 12.84 -6.12
C MET A 119 -11.89 12.99 -6.24
N GLU A 120 -12.63 12.77 -5.15
CA GLU A 120 -14.09 12.92 -5.13
C GLU A 120 -14.51 14.37 -5.38
N ARG A 121 -13.79 15.33 -4.79
CA ARG A 121 -13.96 16.77 -5.08
C ARG A 121 -13.69 17.10 -6.54
N GLY A 122 -12.62 16.56 -7.12
CA GLY A 122 -12.29 16.74 -8.54
C GLY A 122 -13.41 16.24 -9.46
N LYS A 123 -13.95 15.04 -9.20
CA LYS A 123 -15.07 14.48 -9.96
C LYS A 123 -16.35 15.30 -9.85
N LEU A 124 -16.67 15.80 -8.65
CA LEU A 124 -17.81 16.69 -8.46
C LEU A 124 -17.64 17.99 -9.24
N LEU A 125 -16.43 18.57 -9.24
CA LEU A 125 -16.15 19.79 -9.97
C LEU A 125 -16.19 19.57 -11.48
N GLU A 126 -15.66 18.45 -11.97
CA GLU A 126 -15.77 18.07 -13.38
C GLU A 126 -17.23 17.87 -13.82
N ALA A 127 -18.06 17.23 -12.99
CA ALA A 127 -19.48 17.04 -13.30
C ALA A 127 -20.20 18.39 -13.38
N LYS A 128 -19.89 19.32 -12.46
CA LYS A 128 -20.42 20.69 -12.47
C LYS A 128 -19.97 21.47 -13.71
N VAL A 129 -18.67 21.43 -14.04
CA VAL A 129 -18.14 22.08 -15.23
C VAL A 129 -18.77 21.50 -16.49
N LYS A 130 -18.97 20.18 -16.58
CA LYS A 130 -19.65 19.55 -17.73
C LYS A 130 -21.14 19.93 -17.79
N ALA A 131 -21.80 20.20 -16.67
CA ALA A 131 -23.14 20.76 -16.61
C ALA A 131 -23.18 22.21 -17.10
N GLU A 132 -22.26 23.05 -16.61
CA GLU A 132 -22.13 24.46 -17.01
C GLU A 132 -21.74 24.66 -18.47
N ILE A 133 -20.99 23.71 -19.07
CA ILE A 133 -20.64 23.70 -20.50
C ILE A 133 -21.86 23.45 -21.41
N GLY A 134 -23.06 23.21 -20.85
CA GLY A 134 -24.30 23.09 -21.62
C GLY A 134 -24.53 21.70 -22.24
N LYS A 135 -23.89 20.66 -21.69
CA LYS A 135 -24.10 19.27 -22.14
C LYS A 135 -25.25 18.57 -21.41
N PHE A 136 -25.69 19.09 -20.27
CA PHE A 136 -26.74 18.48 -19.46
C PHE A 136 -27.93 19.44 -19.34
N VAL A 137 -29.11 18.95 -19.75
CA VAL A 137 -30.41 19.61 -19.55
C VAL A 137 -31.09 18.95 -18.35
N SER A 138 -31.83 19.71 -17.55
CA SER A 138 -32.53 19.12 -16.41
C SER A 138 -33.63 18.17 -16.89
N ILE A 139 -33.88 17.10 -16.13
CA ILE A 139 -34.93 16.12 -16.45
C ILE A 139 -36.31 16.79 -16.43
N GLU A 140 -36.50 17.81 -15.60
CA GLU A 140 -37.76 18.54 -15.44
C GLU A 140 -38.06 19.41 -16.67
N GLU A 141 -37.05 20.11 -17.19
CA GLU A 141 -37.16 20.87 -18.44
C GLU A 141 -37.47 19.94 -19.63
N VAL A 142 -36.74 18.83 -19.78
CA VAL A 142 -36.98 17.87 -20.88
C VAL A 142 -38.40 17.31 -20.82
N LYS A 143 -38.91 16.99 -19.63
CA LYS A 143 -40.30 16.50 -19.48
C LYS A 143 -41.30 17.58 -19.89
N THR A 144 -41.11 18.80 -19.40
CA THR A 144 -42.03 19.91 -19.68
C THR A 144 -42.06 20.24 -21.16
N GLU A 145 -40.90 20.33 -21.80
CA GLU A 145 -40.81 20.59 -23.24
C GLU A 145 -41.37 19.43 -24.07
N ALA A 146 -41.08 18.17 -23.72
CA ALA A 146 -41.68 17.02 -24.39
C ALA A 146 -43.23 17.06 -24.31
N PHE A 147 -43.80 17.45 -23.17
CA PHE A 147 -45.25 17.63 -23.02
C PHE A 147 -45.79 18.80 -23.85
N ASN A 148 -45.08 19.92 -23.91
CA ASN A 148 -45.45 21.07 -24.73
C ASN A 148 -45.46 20.70 -26.22
N VAL A 149 -44.44 19.99 -26.69
CA VAL A 149 -44.36 19.49 -28.06
C VAL A 149 -45.53 18.55 -28.38
N ALA A 150 -45.79 17.57 -27.50
CA ALA A 150 -46.91 16.66 -27.68
C ALA A 150 -48.26 17.39 -27.73
N ARG A 151 -48.42 18.46 -26.95
CA ARG A 151 -49.62 19.30 -26.95
C ARG A 151 -49.81 20.01 -28.30
N VAL A 152 -48.75 20.55 -28.88
CA VAL A 152 -48.80 21.20 -30.21
C VAL A 152 -49.22 20.18 -31.27
N VAL A 153 -48.59 19.00 -31.30
CA VAL A 153 -48.92 17.92 -32.23
C VAL A 153 -50.40 17.54 -32.14
N ARG A 154 -50.90 17.27 -30.94
CA ARG A 154 -52.30 16.90 -30.73
C ARG A 154 -53.27 17.99 -31.18
N ASN A 155 -52.98 19.24 -30.83
CA ASN A 155 -53.85 20.36 -31.18
C ASN A 155 -53.93 20.57 -32.70
N ASN A 156 -52.81 20.43 -33.42
CA ASN A 156 -52.80 20.54 -34.88
C ASN A 156 -53.65 19.45 -35.55
N LEU A 157 -53.55 18.20 -35.09
CA LEU A 157 -54.35 17.09 -35.60
C LEU A 157 -55.85 17.29 -35.33
N LEU A 158 -56.22 17.68 -34.10
CA LEU A 158 -57.62 17.93 -33.74
C LEU A 158 -58.21 19.14 -34.47
N ASN A 159 -57.38 20.03 -35.00
CA ASN A 159 -57.83 21.18 -35.77
C ASN A 159 -58.06 20.87 -37.26
N ILE A 160 -57.58 19.73 -37.78
CA ILE A 160 -57.77 19.34 -39.20
C ILE A 160 -59.27 19.36 -39.58
N PRO A 161 -60.18 18.69 -38.83
CA PRO A 161 -61.59 18.66 -39.18
C PRO A 161 -62.20 20.06 -39.29
N ASN A 162 -61.85 20.98 -38.39
CA ASN A 162 -62.37 22.34 -38.40
C ASN A 162 -61.99 23.10 -39.68
N ARG A 163 -60.80 22.84 -40.25
CA ARG A 163 -60.33 23.50 -41.48
C ARG A 163 -60.98 22.91 -42.73
N VAL A 164 -61.14 21.59 -42.78
CA VAL A 164 -61.67 20.91 -43.97
C VAL A 164 -63.20 20.81 -44.00
N SER A 165 -63.90 20.93 -42.86
CA SER A 165 -65.36 20.70 -42.80
C SER A 165 -66.14 21.55 -43.81
N ALA A 166 -65.80 22.84 -43.95
CA ALA A 166 -66.47 23.73 -44.88
C ALA A 166 -66.17 23.37 -46.35
N LEU A 167 -64.92 22.99 -46.64
CA LEU A 167 -64.50 22.56 -47.96
C LEU A 167 -65.21 21.26 -48.36
N LEU A 168 -65.23 20.28 -47.45
CA LEU A 168 -65.86 18.98 -47.66
C LEU A 168 -67.37 19.09 -47.85
N ALA A 169 -68.04 20.01 -47.15
CA ALA A 169 -69.48 20.24 -47.32
C ALA A 169 -69.84 20.72 -48.75
N SER A 170 -68.89 21.35 -49.45
CA SER A 170 -69.07 21.81 -50.83
C SER A 170 -68.69 20.75 -51.88
N LEU A 171 -67.99 19.68 -51.48
CA LEU A 171 -67.51 18.66 -52.41
C LEU A 171 -68.51 17.51 -52.50
N SER A 172 -68.90 17.15 -53.73
CA SER A 172 -69.87 16.08 -54.02
C SER A 172 -69.24 14.80 -54.59
N ASP A 173 -67.92 14.78 -54.75
CA ASP A 173 -67.16 13.69 -55.39
C ASP A 173 -66.16 13.08 -54.40
N THR A 174 -66.19 11.75 -54.27
CA THR A 174 -65.42 10.98 -53.29
C THR A 174 -63.91 11.12 -53.48
N GLU A 175 -63.44 11.11 -54.73
CA GLU A 175 -62.01 11.25 -55.04
C GLU A 175 -61.47 12.61 -54.60
N LYS A 176 -62.23 13.68 -54.86
CA LYS A 176 -61.87 15.04 -54.44
C LYS A 176 -61.87 15.20 -52.92
N ILE A 177 -62.80 14.55 -52.22
CA ILE A 177 -62.85 14.52 -50.76
C ILE A 177 -61.58 13.85 -50.20
N HIS A 178 -61.22 12.68 -50.72
CA HIS A 178 -60.04 11.95 -50.28
C HIS A 178 -58.75 12.75 -50.56
N MET A 179 -58.64 13.36 -51.74
CA MET A 179 -57.49 14.18 -52.10
C MET A 179 -57.34 15.39 -51.16
N ALA A 180 -58.41 16.13 -50.91
CA ALA A 180 -58.40 17.28 -50.01
C ALA A 180 -58.04 16.90 -48.56
N LEU A 181 -58.56 15.77 -48.06
CA LEU A 181 -58.20 15.24 -46.74
C LEU A 181 -56.72 14.84 -46.67
N THR A 182 -56.22 14.16 -47.70
CA THR A 182 -54.83 13.71 -47.76
C THR A 182 -53.88 14.91 -47.77
N GLU A 183 -54.17 15.90 -48.61
CA GLU A 183 -53.41 17.15 -48.70
C GLU A 183 -53.33 17.84 -47.33
N GLU A 184 -54.46 18.00 -46.65
CA GLU A 184 -54.48 18.69 -45.35
C GLU A 184 -53.72 17.93 -44.25
N ILE A 185 -53.80 16.60 -44.24
CA ILE A 185 -53.04 15.76 -43.32
C ILE A 185 -51.54 15.93 -43.60
N THR A 186 -51.13 15.87 -44.87
CA THR A 186 -49.72 16.06 -45.24
C THR A 186 -49.21 17.45 -44.88
N ASN A 187 -50.00 18.50 -45.09
CA ASN A 187 -49.68 19.87 -44.70
C ASN A 187 -49.49 19.99 -43.18
N SER A 188 -50.38 19.38 -42.40
CA SER A 188 -50.28 19.38 -40.93
C SER A 188 -49.01 18.67 -40.45
N LEU A 189 -48.64 17.55 -41.07
CA LEU A 189 -47.41 16.83 -40.74
C LEU A 189 -46.15 17.59 -41.17
N GLN A 190 -46.19 18.27 -42.31
CA GLN A 190 -45.11 19.13 -42.81
C GLN A 190 -44.86 20.30 -41.84
N GLU A 191 -45.92 20.94 -41.36
CA GLU A 191 -45.85 22.03 -40.38
C GLU A 191 -45.21 21.57 -39.06
N LEU A 192 -45.62 20.39 -38.57
CA LEU A 192 -45.03 19.78 -37.37
C LEU A 192 -43.55 19.44 -37.58
N SER A 193 -43.18 18.95 -38.76
CA SER A 193 -41.77 18.63 -39.09
C SER A 193 -40.89 19.88 -39.15
N ASN A 194 -41.44 21.03 -39.56
CA ASN A 194 -40.70 22.28 -39.68
C ASN A 194 -40.57 23.03 -38.35
N THR A 195 -41.34 22.62 -37.33
CA THR A 195 -41.27 23.22 -36.00
C THR A 195 -39.95 22.81 -35.34
N LYS A 196 -39.00 23.75 -35.23
CA LYS A 196 -37.74 23.51 -34.52
C LYS A 196 -38.01 23.38 -33.02
N PHE A 197 -37.85 22.18 -32.48
CA PHE A 197 -37.91 21.95 -31.04
C PHE A 197 -36.57 22.39 -30.41
N GLN A 198 -36.61 23.42 -29.56
CA GLN A 198 -35.47 23.81 -28.73
C GLN A 198 -35.51 22.91 -27.50
N ILE A 199 -34.62 21.92 -27.44
CA ILE A 199 -34.37 21.08 -26.27
C ILE A 199 -32.95 21.38 -25.80
#